data_AF-A0A7C2QSD4-F1
#
_entry.id   AF-A0A7C2QSD4-F1
#
_cell.length_a   1.000
_cell.length_b   1.000
_cell.length_c   1.000
_cell.angle_alpha   90.00
_cell.angle_beta   90.00
_cell.angle_gamma   90.00
#
_symmetry.space_group_name_H-M   'P 1'
#
loop_
_entity.id
_entity.type
_entity.pdbx_description
1 polymer ?
#
loop_
_entity_poly.entity_id
_entity_poly.type
_entity_poly.pdbx_seq_one_letter_code
_entity_poly.pdbx_strand_id
1 'polypeptide(L)'
;MNMECTKIKAKLADYSVGLLAEREKQMVEAHLAQCPSCAAELRALERVDRVLRTVEPEEPPAHLWNSIRARIEAEPQRVQIPFWQRWFSVPRLALGGAAAAAVLVAIAYFSLPRSPEGDAPQHDNAEQLMHTHQMMSWGDPLSDKAALGVMLASRSQPQEVP
;
A
#
# COMPACT_ATOMS: atom_id res chain seq x y z
N MET A 1 24.94 6.67 -12.27
CA MET A 1 23.55 6.19 -12.10
C MET A 1 22.74 7.38 -11.59
N ASN A 2 22.14 8.16 -12.50
CA ASN A 2 21.45 9.42 -12.14
C ASN A 2 20.00 9.16 -11.73
N MET A 3 19.49 9.95 -10.79
CA MET A 3 18.12 9.87 -10.28
C MET A 3 17.05 10.00 -11.39
N GLU A 4 17.36 10.73 -12.46
CA GLU A 4 16.51 10.82 -13.66
C GLU A 4 16.37 9.48 -14.38
N CYS A 5 17.45 8.68 -14.47
CA CYS A 5 17.35 7.34 -15.05
C CYS A 5 16.36 6.47 -14.25
N THR A 6 16.39 6.54 -12.91
CA THR A 6 15.47 5.76 -12.07
C THR A 6 14.01 6.08 -12.38
N LYS A 7 13.67 7.37 -12.55
CA LYS A 7 12.32 7.81 -12.91
C LYS A 7 11.91 7.33 -14.31
N ILE A 8 12.81 7.42 -15.28
CA ILE A 8 12.54 6.99 -16.66
C ILE A 8 12.35 5.48 -16.73
N LYS A 9 13.20 4.70 -16.05
CA LYS A 9 13.09 3.24 -15.99
C LYS A 9 11.73 2.77 -15.49
N ALA A 10 11.19 3.44 -14.45
CA ALA A 10 9.87 3.14 -13.93
C ALA A 10 8.74 3.37 -14.95
N LYS A 11 8.96 4.21 -15.97
CA LYS A 11 7.99 4.55 -17.03
C LYS A 11 8.20 3.77 -18.33
N LEU A 12 9.29 3.01 -18.49
CA LEU A 12 9.60 2.33 -19.75
C LEU A 12 8.58 1.23 -20.10
N ALA A 13 8.04 0.53 -19.10
CA ALA A 13 6.99 -0.47 -19.32
C ALA A 13 5.74 0.17 -19.95
N ASP A 14 5.21 1.21 -19.31
CA ASP A 14 4.04 1.94 -19.81
C ASP A 14 4.30 2.62 -21.16
N TYR A 15 5.52 3.12 -21.39
CA TYR A 15 5.93 3.65 -22.69
C TYR A 15 5.88 2.58 -23.78
N SER A 16 6.40 1.37 -23.51
CA SER A 16 6.49 0.29 -24.49
C SER A 16 5.13 -0.19 -25.00
N VAL A 17 4.08 -0.05 -24.18
CA VAL A 17 2.70 -0.41 -24.53
C VAL A 17 1.81 0.80 -24.87
N GLY A 18 2.37 2.01 -24.91
CA GLY A 18 1.65 3.22 -25.31
C GLY A 18 0.64 3.77 -24.29
N LEU A 19 0.84 3.50 -23.00
CA LEU A 19 -0.06 3.94 -21.91
C LEU A 19 0.29 5.31 -21.33
N LEU A 20 1.44 5.89 -21.68
CA LEU A 20 1.85 7.20 -21.17
C LEU A 20 1.11 8.36 -21.83
N ALA A 21 0.86 9.42 -21.06
CA ALA A 21 0.38 10.67 -21.60
C ALA A 21 1.46 11.35 -22.47
N GLU A 22 1.04 12.17 -23.43
CA GLU A 22 1.93 12.78 -24.43
C GLU A 22 3.12 13.54 -23.81
N ARG A 23 2.88 14.28 -22.72
CA ARG A 23 3.94 15.00 -21.99
C ARG A 23 5.00 14.05 -21.40
N GLU A 24 4.56 12.92 -20.85
CA GLU A 24 5.47 11.94 -20.23
C GLU A 24 6.25 11.18 -21.31
N LYS A 25 5.58 10.90 -22.43
CA LYS A 25 6.19 10.27 -23.60
C LYS A 25 7.37 11.10 -24.13
N GLN A 26 7.17 12.40 -24.34
CA GLN A 26 8.23 13.31 -24.81
C GLN A 26 9.42 13.38 -23.83
N MET A 27 9.15 13.36 -22.53
CA MET A 27 10.19 13.32 -21.50
C MET A 27 11.02 12.03 -21.58
N VAL A 28 10.35 10.88 -21.76
CA VAL A 28 11.01 9.58 -21.94
C VAL A 28 11.87 9.57 -23.20
N GLU A 29 11.33 10.04 -24.33
CA GLU A 29 12.05 10.12 -25.62
C GLU A 29 13.28 11.01 -25.55
N ALA A 30 13.17 12.19 -24.94
CA ALA A 30 14.30 13.10 -24.74
C ALA A 30 15.44 12.46 -23.93
N HIS A 31 15.10 11.64 -22.93
CA HIS A 31 16.08 10.91 -22.13
C HIS A 31 16.70 9.74 -22.89
N LEU A 32 15.88 8.97 -23.63
CA LEU A 32 16.35 7.83 -24.42
C LEU A 32 17.35 8.25 -25.50
N ALA A 33 17.20 9.45 -26.08
CA ALA A 33 18.16 10.02 -27.02
C ALA A 33 19.55 10.26 -26.41
N GLN A 34 19.63 10.45 -25.09
CA GLN A 34 20.86 10.81 -24.38
C GLN A 34 21.42 9.66 -23.53
N CYS A 35 20.62 8.65 -23.22
CA CYS A 35 20.98 7.58 -22.29
C CYS A 35 20.94 6.19 -22.94
N PRO A 36 22.10 5.62 -23.33
CA PRO A 36 22.15 4.33 -24.01
C PRO A 36 21.73 3.15 -23.12
N SER A 37 21.86 3.26 -21.79
CA SER A 37 21.44 2.21 -20.86
C SER A 37 19.92 2.10 -20.77
N CYS A 38 19.20 3.23 -20.63
CA CYS A 38 17.74 3.25 -20.69
C CYS A 38 17.22 2.78 -22.07
N ALA A 39 17.90 3.14 -23.15
CA ALA A 39 17.58 2.65 -24.49
C ALA A 39 17.82 1.14 -24.68
N ALA A 40 18.80 0.56 -23.98
CA ALA A 40 19.02 -0.88 -23.97
C ALA A 40 17.91 -1.63 -23.20
N GLU A 41 17.43 -1.05 -22.10
CA GLU A 41 16.32 -1.60 -21.32
C GLU A 41 15.00 -1.55 -22.10
N LEU A 42 14.70 -0.44 -22.78
CA LEU A 42 13.53 -0.37 -23.66
C LEU A 42 13.57 -1.46 -24.74
N ARG A 43 14.72 -1.64 -25.40
CA ARG A 43 14.91 -2.72 -26.40
C ARG A 43 14.73 -4.12 -25.80
N ALA A 44 15.01 -4.31 -24.51
CA ALA A 44 14.74 -5.57 -23.83
C ALA A 44 13.24 -5.81 -23.67
N LEU A 45 12.47 -4.78 -23.28
CA LEU A 45 11.00 -4.85 -23.20
C LEU A 45 10.38 -5.13 -24.57
N GLU A 46 10.81 -4.42 -25.61
CA GLU A 46 10.31 -4.62 -26.98
C GLU A 46 10.61 -6.03 -27.53
N ARG A 47 11.72 -6.66 -27.10
CA ARG A 47 12.01 -8.06 -27.46
C ARG A 47 10.98 -9.01 -26.85
N VAL A 48 10.60 -8.78 -25.59
CA VAL A 48 9.57 -9.58 -24.92
C VAL A 48 8.22 -9.40 -25.61
N ASP A 49 7.82 -8.15 -25.89
CA ASP A 49 6.58 -7.86 -26.63
C ASP A 49 6.53 -8.56 -27.99
N ARG A 50 7.63 -8.55 -28.76
CA ARG A 50 7.69 -9.29 -30.04
C ARG A 50 7.46 -10.78 -29.89
N VAL A 51 8.01 -11.42 -28.84
CA VAL A 51 7.79 -12.85 -28.58
C VAL A 51 6.35 -13.10 -28.14
N LEU A 52 5.77 -12.21 -27.34
CA LEU A 52 4.37 -12.35 -26.92
C LEU A 52 3.40 -12.21 -28.10
N ARG A 53 3.71 -11.34 -29.08
CA ARG A 53 2.89 -11.18 -30.29
C ARG A 53 2.90 -12.37 -31.24
N THR A 54 3.84 -13.31 -31.09
CA THR A 54 3.81 -14.55 -31.89
C THR A 54 2.83 -15.59 -31.35
N VAL A 55 2.28 -15.36 -30.15
CA VAL A 55 1.28 -16.26 -29.55
C VAL A 55 -0.07 -15.95 -30.17
N GLU A 56 -0.73 -16.97 -30.74
CA GLU A 56 -2.09 -16.88 -31.25
C GLU A 56 -3.04 -16.48 -30.11
N PRO A 57 -3.84 -15.42 -30.26
CA PRO A 57 -4.86 -15.08 -29.27
C PRO A 57 -5.93 -16.18 -29.18
N GLU A 58 -6.12 -16.75 -28.00
CA GLU A 58 -7.22 -17.69 -27.77
C GLU A 58 -8.54 -16.93 -27.59
N GLU A 59 -9.60 -17.40 -28.25
CA GLU A 59 -10.91 -16.77 -28.19
C GLU A 59 -11.56 -17.06 -26.82
N PRO A 60 -11.90 -16.03 -26.02
CA PRO A 60 -12.43 -16.25 -24.68
C PRO A 60 -13.83 -16.90 -24.74
N PRO A 61 -14.21 -17.73 -23.74
CA PRO A 61 -15.55 -18.32 -23.69
C PRO A 61 -16.64 -17.24 -23.66
N ALA A 62 -17.73 -17.45 -24.41
CA ALA A 62 -18.82 -16.47 -24.56
C ALA A 62 -19.44 -15.98 -23.23
N HIS A 63 -19.38 -16.79 -22.17
CA HIS A 63 -19.94 -16.46 -20.86
C HIS A 63 -18.97 -15.67 -19.96
N LEU A 64 -17.68 -15.59 -20.30
CA LEU A 64 -16.64 -15.00 -19.45
C LEU A 64 -16.95 -13.55 -19.10
N TRP A 65 -17.33 -12.74 -20.09
CA TRP A 65 -17.64 -11.33 -19.87
C TRP A 65 -18.85 -11.12 -18.97
N ASN A 66 -19.89 -11.93 -19.13
CA ASN A 66 -21.09 -11.87 -18.29
C ASN A 66 -20.76 -12.23 -16.85
N SER A 67 -19.91 -13.24 -16.62
CA SER A 67 -19.46 -13.63 -15.28
C SER A 67 -18.60 -12.57 -14.60
N ILE A 68 -17.70 -11.90 -15.34
CA ILE A 68 -16.88 -10.80 -14.82
C ILE A 68 -17.77 -9.60 -14.46
N ARG A 69 -18.66 -9.19 -15.36
CA ARG A 69 -19.60 -8.08 -15.12
C ARG A 69 -20.43 -8.31 -13.87
N ALA A 70 -21.03 -9.49 -13.73
CA ALA A 70 -21.86 -9.82 -12.58
C ALA A 70 -21.08 -9.71 -11.26
N ARG A 71 -19.79 -10.05 -11.23
CA ARG A 71 -18.94 -9.90 -10.04
C ARG A 71 -18.60 -8.45 -9.73
N ILE A 72 -18.31 -7.63 -10.76
CA ILE A 72 -18.03 -6.19 -10.58
C ILE A 72 -19.29 -5.48 -10.06
N GLU A 73 -20.46 -5.82 -10.57
CA GLU A 73 -21.74 -5.24 -10.13
C GLU A 73 -22.18 -5.74 -8.75
N ALA A 74 -21.87 -7.00 -8.42
CA ALA A 74 -22.18 -7.59 -7.11
C ALA A 74 -21.22 -7.13 -6.01
N GLU A 75 -20.09 -6.50 -6.34
CA GLU A 75 -19.19 -5.95 -5.35
C GLU A 75 -19.90 -4.77 -4.65
N PRO A 76 -20.26 -4.91 -3.36
CA PRO A 76 -20.96 -3.84 -2.68
C PRO A 76 -20.02 -2.63 -2.68
N GLN A 77 -20.43 -1.56 -3.37
CA GLN A 77 -19.79 -0.27 -3.19
C GLN A 77 -19.70 -0.04 -1.69
N ARG A 78 -18.47 0.07 -1.15
CA ARG A 78 -18.26 0.41 0.25
C ARG A 78 -19.07 1.67 0.49
N VAL A 79 -20.24 1.52 1.11
CA VAL A 79 -21.15 2.62 1.33
C VAL A 79 -20.41 3.52 2.32
N GLN A 80 -19.85 4.60 1.81
CA GLN A 80 -19.22 5.62 2.63
C GLN A 80 -20.35 6.35 3.34
N ILE A 81 -20.79 5.80 4.47
CA ILE A 81 -21.82 6.42 5.27
C ILE A 81 -21.24 7.76 5.76
N PRO A 82 -21.85 8.91 5.45
CA PRO A 82 -21.32 10.20 5.86
C PRO A 82 -21.22 10.25 7.39
N PHE A 83 -20.10 10.78 7.90
CA PHE A 83 -19.81 10.81 9.34
C PHE A 83 -20.92 11.49 10.15
N TRP A 84 -21.62 12.47 9.54
CA TRP A 84 -22.78 13.15 10.11
C TRP A 84 -23.94 12.20 10.39
N GLN A 85 -24.31 11.31 9.45
CA GLN A 85 -25.38 10.33 9.69
C GLN A 85 -25.02 9.37 10.83
N ARG A 86 -23.74 9.00 10.96
CA ARG A 86 -23.25 8.18 12.08
C ARG A 86 -23.42 8.88 13.43
N TRP A 87 -23.31 10.21 13.47
CA TRP A 87 -23.53 11.02 14.69
C TRP A 87 -25.01 11.23 15.02
N PHE A 88 -25.92 11.16 14.04
CA PHE A 88 -27.37 11.24 14.30
C PHE A 88 -28.01 9.89 14.64
N SER A 89 -27.32 8.78 14.37
CA SER A 89 -27.75 7.43 14.71
C SER A 89 -27.37 6.96 16.13
N VAL A 90 -26.92 7.85 17.02
CA VAL A 90 -26.65 7.45 18.42
C VAL A 90 -27.98 7.10 19.09
N PRO A 91 -28.16 5.86 19.60
CA PRO A 91 -29.41 5.48 20.26
C PRO A 91 -29.67 6.39 21.47
N ARG A 92 -30.94 6.77 21.69
CA ARG A 92 -31.34 7.68 22.79
C ARG A 92 -30.85 7.24 24.18
N LEU A 93 -30.61 5.94 24.35
CA LEU A 93 -30.01 5.34 25.55
C LEU A 93 -28.54 5.78 25.78
N ALA A 94 -27.76 5.98 24.71
CA ALA A 94 -26.37 6.44 24.80
C ALA A 94 -26.27 7.94 25.18
N LEU A 95 -27.22 8.76 24.73
CA LEU A 95 -27.34 10.16 25.17
C LEU A 95 -27.74 10.26 26.66
N GLY A 96 -28.62 9.38 27.14
CA GLY A 96 -28.99 9.33 28.56
C GLY A 96 -27.84 8.90 29.47
N GLY A 97 -27.04 7.92 29.05
CA GLY A 97 -25.89 7.43 29.81
C GLY A 97 -24.78 8.49 29.97
N ALA A 98 -24.50 9.26 28.90
CA ALA A 98 -23.49 10.32 28.95
C ALA A 98 -23.89 11.47 29.89
N ALA A 99 -25.17 11.86 29.91
CA ALA A 99 -25.66 12.89 30.83
C ALA A 99 -25.57 12.45 32.30
N ALA A 100 -25.94 11.20 32.60
CA ALA A 100 -25.83 10.65 33.95
C ALA A 100 -24.36 10.56 34.40
N ALA A 101 -23.45 10.11 33.53
CA ALA A 101 -22.02 10.06 33.82
C ALA A 101 -21.42 11.46 34.04
N ALA A 102 -21.79 12.46 33.22
CA ALA A 102 -21.33 13.84 33.39
C ALA A 102 -21.79 14.46 34.71
N VAL A 103 -23.03 14.17 35.13
CA VAL A 103 -23.54 14.60 36.44
C VAL A 103 -22.77 13.93 37.58
N LEU A 104 -22.50 12.63 37.49
CA LEU A 104 -21.70 11.92 38.49
C LEU A 104 -20.26 12.45 38.57
N VAL A 105 -19.63 12.75 37.44
CA VAL A 105 -18.29 13.37 37.39
C VAL A 105 -18.31 14.78 37.96
N ALA A 106 -19.33 15.59 37.67
CA ALA A 106 -19.47 16.94 38.22
C ALA A 106 -19.66 16.91 39.74
N ILE A 107 -20.46 15.97 40.25
CA ILE A 107 -20.64 15.74 41.69
C ILE A 107 -19.31 15.30 42.31
N ALA A 108 -18.63 14.31 41.73
CA ALA A 108 -17.33 13.85 42.22
C ALA A 108 -16.29 14.98 42.22
N TYR A 109 -16.23 15.78 41.16
CA TYR A 109 -15.31 16.91 41.04
C TYR A 109 -15.56 18.02 42.07
N PHE A 110 -16.82 18.25 42.46
CA PHE A 110 -17.16 19.22 43.50
C PHE A 110 -17.03 18.67 44.92
N SER A 111 -17.19 17.36 45.11
CA SER A 111 -17.16 16.71 46.42
C SER A 111 -15.78 16.18 46.83
N LEU A 112 -14.83 16.08 45.91
CA LEU A 112 -13.47 15.65 46.22
C LEU A 112 -12.62 16.84 46.73
N PRO A 113 -12.01 16.76 47.92
CA PRO A 113 -11.04 17.75 48.36
C PRO A 113 -9.87 17.75 47.37
N ARG A 114 -9.67 18.86 46.66
CA ARG A 114 -8.57 19.03 45.72
C ARG A 114 -7.25 18.98 46.48
N SER A 115 -6.57 17.83 46.46
CA SER A 115 -5.14 17.76 46.77
C SER A 115 -4.37 18.48 45.68
N PRO A 116 -3.46 19.40 46.01
CA PRO A 116 -2.62 20.07 45.04
C PRO A 116 -1.52 19.12 44.54
N GLU A 117 -1.19 19.28 43.27
CA GLU A 117 0.01 18.79 42.56
C GLU A 117 0.42 17.32 42.76
N GLY A 118 0.12 16.51 41.76
CA GLY A 118 0.88 15.30 41.44
C GLY A 118 0.97 15.19 39.93
N ASP A 119 2.09 15.66 39.37
CA ASP A 119 2.42 15.63 37.95
C ASP A 119 2.01 14.31 37.28
N ALA A 120 1.13 14.40 36.29
CA ALA A 120 0.98 13.32 35.32
C ALA A 120 2.11 13.51 34.29
N PRO A 121 3.03 12.54 34.12
CA PRO A 121 4.01 12.60 33.06
C PRO A 121 3.27 12.57 31.71
N GLN A 122 3.32 13.69 30.99
CA GLN A 122 3.04 13.77 29.57
C GLN A 122 4.29 13.35 28.80
N HIS A 123 4.09 12.54 27.76
CA HIS A 123 5.05 12.00 26.78
C HIS A 123 5.68 10.64 27.13
N ASP A 124 5.00 9.55 26.73
CA ASP A 124 5.65 8.23 26.48
C ASP A 124 4.82 7.31 25.56
N ASN A 125 3.52 7.59 25.40
CA ASN A 125 2.62 6.68 24.68
C ASN A 125 2.88 6.57 23.16
N ALA A 126 3.41 7.61 22.51
CA ALA A 126 3.65 7.57 21.06
C ALA A 126 4.88 6.72 20.71
N GLU A 127 5.94 6.83 21.51
CA GLU A 127 7.17 6.07 21.33
C GLU A 127 6.94 4.59 21.68
N GLN A 128 6.17 4.32 22.74
CA GLN A 128 5.79 2.98 23.11
C GLN A 128 4.87 2.32 22.07
N LEU A 129 3.95 3.07 21.46
CA LEU A 129 3.10 2.55 20.37
C LEU A 129 3.93 2.21 19.12
N MET A 130 4.90 3.06 18.75
CA MET A 130 5.85 2.81 17.66
C MET A 130 6.72 1.58 17.93
N HIS A 131 7.26 1.45 19.15
CA HIS A 131 8.10 0.33 19.55
C HIS A 131 7.33 -1.00 19.53
N THR A 132 6.07 -1.00 19.99
CA THR A 132 5.22 -2.19 19.95
C THR A 132 4.87 -2.58 18.50
N HIS A 133 4.62 -1.60 17.63
CA HIS A 133 4.40 -1.85 16.19
C HIS A 133 5.63 -2.44 15.50
N GLN A 134 6.83 -1.97 15.86
CA GLN A 134 8.09 -2.50 15.34
C GLN A 134 8.29 -3.97 15.70
N MET A 135 8.04 -4.37 16.96
CA MET A 135 8.16 -5.78 17.37
C MET A 135 7.13 -6.69 16.69
N MET A 136 5.90 -6.23 16.48
CA MET A 136 4.86 -7.03 15.80
C MET A 136 5.16 -7.23 14.31
N SER A 137 5.80 -6.24 13.66
CA SER A 137 6.16 -6.32 12.24
C SER A 137 7.28 -7.32 11.91
N TRP A 138 7.98 -7.86 12.92
CA TRP A 138 8.98 -8.92 12.72
C TRP A 138 8.37 -10.26 12.26
N GLY A 139 7.05 -10.41 12.33
CA GLY A 139 6.34 -11.64 11.95
C GLY A 139 5.93 -11.74 10.47
N ASP A 140 6.16 -10.72 9.64
CA ASP A 140 5.80 -10.76 8.21
C ASP A 140 7.00 -11.23 7.34
N PRO A 141 7.00 -12.48 6.83
CA PRO A 141 8.16 -13.11 6.16
C PRO A 141 8.48 -12.56 4.76
N LEU A 142 7.81 -11.49 4.32
CA LEU A 142 8.00 -10.88 2.98
C LEU A 142 8.79 -9.55 3.01
N SER A 143 9.25 -9.09 4.18
CA SER A 143 9.92 -7.79 4.29
C SER A 143 11.45 -7.84 4.14
N ASP A 144 12.12 -8.96 4.41
CA ASP A 144 13.58 -8.93 4.56
C ASP A 144 14.36 -9.54 3.39
N LYS A 145 14.89 -8.66 2.54
CA LYS A 145 15.84 -9.01 1.47
C LYS A 145 17.10 -9.73 2.00
N ALA A 146 17.38 -9.65 3.30
CA ALA A 146 18.47 -10.38 3.94
C ALA A 146 18.27 -11.91 3.90
N ALA A 147 17.06 -12.43 4.14
CA ALA A 147 16.77 -13.87 4.10
C ALA A 147 16.96 -14.45 2.68
N LEU A 148 16.57 -13.68 1.67
CA LEU A 148 16.77 -14.01 0.25
C LEU A 148 18.26 -14.02 -0.14
N GLY A 149 19.06 -13.12 0.44
CA GLY A 149 20.51 -13.10 0.24
C GLY A 149 21.23 -14.34 0.79
N VAL A 150 20.83 -14.83 1.98
CA VAL A 150 21.44 -16.01 2.61
C VAL A 150 21.09 -17.31 1.85
N MET A 151 19.86 -17.47 1.36
CA MET A 151 19.49 -18.63 0.54
C MET A 151 20.20 -18.68 -0.82
N LEU A 152 20.49 -17.52 -1.42
CA LEU A 152 21.26 -17.47 -2.67
C LEU A 152 22.74 -17.77 -2.41
N ALA A 153 23.28 -17.33 -1.28
CA ALA A 153 24.66 -17.62 -0.89
C ALA A 153 24.88 -19.10 -0.54
N SER A 154 23.89 -19.82 -0.03
CA SER A 154 24.01 -21.26 0.24
C SER A 154 23.92 -22.15 -1.01
N ARG A 155 23.45 -21.60 -2.14
CA ARG A 155 23.31 -22.33 -3.41
C ARG A 155 24.59 -22.35 -4.27
N SER A 156 25.65 -21.66 -3.84
CA SER A 156 26.91 -21.54 -4.58
C SER A 156 28.02 -22.51 -4.14
N GLN A 157 27.74 -23.49 -3.27
CA GLN A 157 28.71 -24.57 -3.03
C GLN A 157 28.61 -25.62 -4.16
N PRO A 158 29.71 -25.93 -4.86
CA PRO A 158 29.72 -26.98 -5.87
C PRO A 158 29.52 -28.34 -5.19
N GLN A 159 28.52 -29.10 -5.62
CA GLN A 159 28.43 -30.51 -5.27
C GLN A 159 29.55 -31.27 -5.97
N GLU A 160 30.58 -31.67 -5.22
CA GLU A 160 31.45 -32.76 -5.63
C GLU A 160 30.67 -34.07 -5.56
N VAL A 161 30.59 -34.72 -6.72
CA VAL A 161 29.95 -36.00 -6.98
C VAL A 161 30.92 -37.13 -6.59
N PRO A 162 30.50 -38.17 -5.86
CA PRO A 162 31.23 -39.43 -5.85
C PRO A 162 30.94 -40.28 -7.10
#